data_AF-A0A819N1N0-F1
#
_entry.id   AF-A0A819N1N0-F1
#
_cell.length_a   1.000
_cell.length_b   1.000
_cell.length_c   1.000
_cell.angle_alpha   90.00
_cell.angle_beta   90.00
_cell.angle_gamma   90.00
#
_symmetry.space_group_name_H-M   'P 1'
#
loop_
_entity.id
_entity.type
_entity.pdbx_description
1 polymer ?
#
loop_
_entity_poly.entity_id
_entity_poly.type
_entity_poly.pdbx_seq_one_letter_code
_entity_poly.pdbx_strand_id
1 'polypeptide(L)'
;MAKFLLRFFRWNYDARHANTLEKSVGYLASIFIYHPDLRSLSYTGTTYRGMILSQHDLSIYNVGKRLLNKSFLSTSLARHIAELFAGAGNSKSMRRNLNHELIQYMTLCIYNIRNPDTALQIGTISEVPLEQEVLIMPLCAFQIKSIRKNLGNESNIDVEIELEECICSDFDDINQSTECVPKSPDSRIVC
;
A
#
# COMPACT_ATOMS: atom_id res chain seq x y z
N MET A 1 6.36 24.44 -9.40
CA MET A 1 6.56 23.59 -8.20
C MET A 1 7.62 22.51 -8.39
N ALA A 2 7.46 21.58 -9.35
CA ALA A 2 8.37 20.44 -9.54
C ALA A 2 9.85 20.81 -9.71
N LYS A 3 10.17 21.89 -10.44
CA LYS A 3 11.55 22.39 -10.58
C LYS A 3 12.18 22.84 -9.26
N PHE A 4 11.40 23.33 -8.30
CA PHE A 4 11.91 23.76 -6.99
C PHE A 4 12.19 22.55 -6.10
N LEU A 5 11.29 21.57 -6.07
CA LEU A 5 11.50 20.30 -5.37
C LEU A 5 12.72 19.54 -5.95
N LEU A 6 12.82 19.42 -7.27
CA LEU A 6 13.97 18.80 -7.93
C LEU A 6 15.28 19.55 -7.65
N ARG A 7 15.24 20.90 -7.57
CA ARG A 7 16.40 21.69 -7.17
C ARG A 7 16.75 21.49 -5.70
N PHE A 8 15.77 21.42 -4.81
CA PHE A 8 15.97 21.15 -3.39
C PHE A 8 16.64 19.78 -3.19
N PHE A 9 16.13 18.73 -3.83
CA PHE A 9 16.76 17.40 -3.78
C PHE A 9 18.17 17.42 -4.37
N ARG A 10 18.38 18.09 -5.50
CA ARG A 10 19.70 18.18 -6.15
C ARG A 10 20.71 19.01 -5.36
N TRP A 11 20.26 19.99 -4.57
CA TRP A 11 21.11 20.84 -3.74
C TRP A 11 21.46 20.20 -2.40
N ASN A 12 20.53 19.42 -1.83
CA ASN A 12 20.75 18.64 -0.61
C ASN A 12 21.31 17.23 -0.86
N TYR A 13 21.48 16.86 -2.12
CA TYR A 13 22.20 15.66 -2.53
C TYR A 13 23.71 15.91 -2.40
N ASP A 14 24.28 15.59 -1.25
CA ASP A 14 25.73 15.58 -1.06
C ASP A 14 26.28 14.19 -1.40
N ALA A 15 26.98 14.08 -2.54
CA ALA A 15 27.59 12.83 -3.01
C ALA A 15 28.67 12.27 -2.06
N ARG A 16 29.05 13.04 -1.02
CA ARG A 16 30.03 12.63 0.00
C ARG A 16 29.42 11.90 1.18
N HIS A 17 28.10 11.98 1.35
CA HIS A 17 27.37 11.19 2.31
C HIS A 17 26.71 10.06 1.54
N ALA A 18 26.95 8.80 1.93
CA ALA A 18 26.17 7.67 1.47
C ALA A 18 24.72 7.86 1.96
N ASN A 19 23.96 8.70 1.25
CA ASN A 19 22.55 8.88 1.44
C ASN A 19 21.90 7.59 0.96
N THR A 20 21.72 6.67 1.90
CA THR A 20 21.00 5.42 1.65
C THR A 20 19.63 5.77 1.11
N LEU A 21 19.11 4.94 0.19
CA LEU A 21 17.76 5.07 -0.38
C LEU A 21 16.70 5.37 0.69
N GLU A 22 16.87 4.76 1.86
CA GLU A 22 16.05 4.93 3.07
C GLU A 22 15.98 6.40 3.55
N LYS A 23 17.11 7.11 3.60
CA LYS A 23 17.15 8.53 3.99
C LYS A 23 16.39 9.38 2.98
N SER A 24 16.58 9.12 1.69
CA SER A 24 15.88 9.85 0.62
C SER A 24 14.36 9.64 0.66
N VAL A 25 13.92 8.43 0.95
CA VAL A 25 12.49 8.10 1.14
C VAL A 25 11.94 8.82 2.37
N GLY A 26 12.68 8.83 3.48
CA GLY A 26 12.31 9.58 4.69
C GLY A 26 12.20 11.08 4.46
N TYR A 27 13.14 11.68 3.72
CA TYR A 27 13.08 13.10 3.36
C TYR A 27 11.87 13.41 2.48
N LEU A 28 11.61 12.59 1.44
CA LEU A 28 10.43 12.77 0.59
C LEU A 28 9.14 12.69 1.40
N ALA A 29 8.96 11.64 2.20
CA ALA A 29 7.80 11.47 3.07
C ALA A 29 7.63 12.67 4.03
N SER A 30 8.72 13.16 4.63
CA SER A 30 8.67 14.32 5.52
C SER A 30 8.17 15.59 4.81
N ILE A 31 8.59 15.83 3.56
CA ILE A 31 8.09 16.98 2.78
C ILE A 31 6.60 16.83 2.52
N PHE A 32 6.14 15.64 2.14
CA PHE A 32 4.72 15.38 1.88
C PHE A 32 3.85 15.57 3.14
N ILE A 33 4.35 15.18 4.32
CA ILE A 33 3.61 15.29 5.59
C ILE A 33 3.62 16.73 6.14
N TYR A 34 4.74 17.45 6.04
CA TYR A 34 4.90 18.73 6.75
C TYR A 34 4.74 19.97 5.87
N HIS A 35 4.74 19.84 4.53
CA HIS A 35 4.55 21.00 3.67
C HIS A 35 3.07 21.40 3.61
N PRO A 36 2.71 22.66 3.93
CA PRO A 36 1.31 23.08 4.05
C PRO A 36 0.51 22.90 2.75
N ASP A 37 1.12 23.20 1.60
CA ASP A 37 0.44 22.99 0.31
C ASP A 37 0.15 21.51 0.02
N LEU A 38 0.98 20.59 0.51
CA LEU A 38 0.80 19.15 0.29
C LEU A 38 -0.22 18.58 1.29
N ARG A 39 -0.30 19.12 2.51
CA ARG A 39 -1.38 18.79 3.46
C ARG A 39 -2.77 19.11 2.90
N SER A 40 -2.89 20.13 2.04
CA SER A 40 -4.17 20.42 1.39
C SER A 40 -4.65 19.29 0.46
N LEU A 41 -3.75 18.38 0.08
CA LEU A 41 -4.02 17.21 -0.75
C LEU A 41 -4.28 15.94 0.06
N SER A 42 -4.29 16.00 1.41
CA SER A 42 -4.55 14.84 2.27
C SER A 42 -5.81 14.09 1.85
N TYR A 43 -5.72 12.77 1.82
CA TYR A 43 -6.79 11.89 1.37
C TYR A 43 -7.12 10.81 2.42
N THR A 44 -8.42 10.60 2.62
CA THR A 44 -8.98 9.45 3.34
C THR A 44 -10.12 8.88 2.52
N GLY A 45 -10.37 7.57 2.67
CA GLY A 45 -11.37 6.83 1.90
C GLY A 45 -10.74 5.72 1.06
N THR A 46 -11.52 5.23 0.11
CA THR A 46 -11.17 4.07 -0.71
C THR A 46 -10.37 4.47 -1.95
N THR A 47 -9.30 3.75 -2.25
CA THR A 47 -8.53 3.92 -3.50
C THR A 47 -8.13 2.56 -4.08
N TYR A 48 -7.90 2.52 -5.40
CA TYR A 48 -7.74 1.29 -6.16
C TYR A 48 -6.37 1.21 -6.83
N ARG A 49 -5.75 0.03 -6.82
CA ARG A 49 -4.50 -0.23 -7.53
C ARG A 49 -4.63 -1.49 -8.36
N GLY A 50 -4.44 -1.34 -9.67
CA GLY A 50 -4.33 -2.47 -10.58
C GLY A 50 -2.93 -3.02 -10.62
N MET A 51 -2.81 -4.35 -10.58
CA MET A 51 -1.54 -5.06 -10.68
C MET A 51 -1.73 -6.38 -11.42
N ILE A 52 -0.67 -6.85 -12.08
CA ILE A 52 -0.60 -8.21 -12.58
C ILE A 52 0.29 -8.99 -11.62
N LEU A 53 -0.28 -9.98 -10.93
CA LEU A 53 0.45 -10.80 -9.96
C LEU A 53 0.71 -12.19 -10.53
N SER A 54 1.90 -12.74 -10.29
CA SER A 54 2.12 -14.16 -10.51
C SER A 54 1.39 -14.99 -9.46
N GLN A 55 1.21 -16.30 -9.71
CA GLN A 55 0.73 -17.24 -8.70
C GLN A 55 1.57 -17.17 -7.41
N HIS A 56 2.89 -17.02 -7.55
CA HIS A 56 3.82 -16.94 -6.43
C HIS A 56 3.59 -15.66 -5.62
N ASP A 57 3.50 -14.51 -6.27
CA ASP A 57 3.26 -13.24 -5.58
C ASP A 57 1.91 -13.24 -4.88
N LEU A 58 0.88 -13.79 -5.54
CA LEU A 58 -0.46 -13.89 -4.99
C LEU A 58 -0.52 -14.79 -3.74
N SER A 59 0.30 -15.85 -3.69
CA SER A 59 0.37 -16.75 -2.52
C SER A 59 0.83 -16.07 -1.23
N ILE A 60 1.48 -14.90 -1.34
CA ILE A 60 1.94 -14.11 -0.21
C ILE A 60 0.77 -13.42 0.49
N TYR A 61 -0.36 -13.20 -0.20
CA TYR A 61 -1.55 -12.54 0.31
C TYR A 61 -2.43 -13.55 1.05
N ASN A 62 -2.63 -13.32 2.34
CA ASN A 62 -3.49 -14.12 3.20
C ASN A 62 -4.35 -13.20 4.09
N VAL A 63 -5.62 -13.55 4.29
CA VAL A 63 -6.51 -12.80 5.19
C VAL A 63 -5.89 -12.71 6.58
N GLY A 64 -5.97 -11.52 7.19
CA GLY A 64 -5.38 -11.20 8.48
C GLY A 64 -3.90 -10.78 8.43
N LYS A 65 -3.18 -11.10 7.34
CA LYS A 65 -1.78 -10.70 7.18
C LYS A 65 -1.65 -9.19 7.01
N ARG A 66 -0.60 -8.63 7.62
CA ARG A 66 -0.23 -7.21 7.50
C ARG A 66 0.87 -7.04 6.44
N LEU A 67 0.71 -6.05 5.59
CA LEU A 67 1.65 -5.65 4.56
C LEU A 67 2.18 -4.25 4.88
N LEU A 68 3.49 -4.06 4.72
CA LEU A 68 4.15 -2.77 4.87
C LEU A 68 4.67 -2.36 3.49
N ASN A 69 4.19 -1.25 2.93
CA ASN A 69 4.73 -0.76 1.67
C ASN A 69 6.06 -0.05 1.92
N LYS A 70 7.10 -0.40 1.13
CA LYS A 70 8.44 0.19 1.28
C LYS A 70 8.66 1.45 0.45
N SER A 71 7.76 1.70 -0.49
CA SER A 71 7.82 2.81 -1.44
C SER A 71 6.45 3.49 -1.51
N PHE A 72 6.38 4.64 -2.17
CA PHE A 72 5.10 5.21 -2.55
C PHE A 72 4.28 4.21 -3.37
N LEU A 73 2.97 4.13 -3.11
CA LEU A 73 2.05 3.36 -3.94
C LEU A 73 1.17 4.34 -4.72
N SER A 74 1.28 4.29 -6.03
CA SER A 74 0.34 4.97 -6.92
C SER A 74 -0.96 4.19 -6.99
N THR A 75 -2.07 4.87 -6.77
CA THR A 75 -3.43 4.33 -6.75
C THR A 75 -4.37 5.34 -7.42
N SER A 76 -5.61 4.95 -7.73
CA SER A 76 -6.60 5.80 -8.38
C SER A 76 -7.91 5.79 -7.60
N LEU A 77 -8.58 6.94 -7.52
CA LEU A 77 -9.98 7.02 -7.08
C LEU A 77 -10.92 6.33 -8.06
N ALA A 78 -10.56 6.29 -9.34
CA ALA A 78 -11.35 5.71 -10.41
C ALA A 78 -11.03 4.23 -10.56
N ARG A 79 -11.93 3.37 -10.05
CA ARG A 79 -11.79 1.91 -10.15
C ARG A 79 -11.46 1.42 -11.56
N HIS A 80 -12.17 1.90 -12.58
CA HIS A 80 -11.95 1.48 -13.97
C HIS A 80 -10.53 1.82 -14.48
N ILE A 81 -9.92 2.92 -14.01
CA ILE A 81 -8.52 3.27 -14.34
C ILE A 81 -7.58 2.24 -13.72
N ALA A 82 -7.79 1.90 -12.45
CA ALA A 82 -7.02 0.85 -11.79
C ALA A 82 -7.17 -0.50 -12.51
N GLU A 83 -8.37 -0.87 -12.98
CA GLU A 83 -8.58 -2.09 -13.75
C GLU A 83 -7.77 -2.10 -15.06
N LEU A 84 -7.67 -0.97 -15.77
CA LEU A 84 -6.80 -0.85 -16.95
C LEU A 84 -5.32 -1.13 -16.62
N PHE A 85 -4.83 -0.63 -15.47
CA PHE A 85 -3.49 -0.93 -14.98
C PHE A 85 -3.30 -2.40 -14.58
N ALA A 86 -4.37 -3.08 -14.17
CA ALA A 86 -4.37 -4.53 -13.96
C ALA A 86 -4.35 -5.34 -15.27
N GLY A 87 -4.52 -4.69 -16.43
CA GLY A 87 -4.57 -5.32 -17.74
C GLY A 87 -5.97 -5.66 -18.22
N ALA A 88 -7.03 -5.16 -17.58
CA ALA A 88 -8.39 -5.30 -18.06
C ALA A 88 -8.51 -4.75 -19.50
N GLY A 89 -9.13 -5.52 -20.39
CA GLY A 89 -9.25 -5.18 -21.82
C GLY A 89 -8.08 -5.62 -22.70
N ASN A 90 -6.97 -6.12 -22.12
CA ASN A 90 -5.86 -6.70 -22.88
C ASN A 90 -5.94 -8.23 -22.87
N SER A 91 -6.54 -8.85 -23.89
CA SER A 91 -6.65 -10.32 -24.02
C SER A 91 -5.30 -11.08 -24.07
N LYS A 92 -4.17 -10.36 -24.23
CA LYS A 92 -2.80 -10.91 -24.21
C LYS A 92 -2.18 -10.98 -22.81
N SER A 93 -2.83 -10.43 -21.78
CA SER A 93 -2.28 -10.38 -20.41
C SER A 93 -2.41 -11.70 -19.65
N MET A 94 -3.38 -12.56 -20.00
CA MET A 94 -3.50 -13.89 -19.43
C MET A 94 -2.43 -14.82 -20.00
N ARG A 95 -1.30 -14.91 -19.29
CA ARG A 95 -0.35 -15.99 -19.55
C ARG A 95 -0.84 -17.26 -18.85
N ARG A 96 -0.86 -18.35 -19.61
CA ARG A 96 -1.09 -19.71 -19.11
C ARG A 96 0.18 -20.54 -19.32
N ASN A 97 0.45 -21.49 -18.42
CA ASN A 97 1.52 -22.46 -18.64
C ASN A 97 1.10 -23.53 -19.67
N LEU A 98 2.00 -24.47 -19.95
CA LEU A 98 1.76 -25.59 -20.89
C LEU A 98 0.58 -26.49 -20.46
N ASN A 99 0.20 -26.47 -19.19
CA ASN A 99 -0.93 -27.21 -18.63
C ASN A 99 -2.23 -26.38 -18.62
N HIS A 100 -2.25 -25.23 -19.30
CA HIS A 100 -3.37 -24.27 -19.30
C HIS A 100 -3.71 -23.64 -17.94
N GLU A 101 -2.84 -23.72 -16.94
CA GLU A 101 -3.03 -23.05 -15.66
C GLU A 101 -2.64 -21.57 -15.78
N LEU A 102 -3.45 -20.69 -15.18
CA LEU A 102 -3.14 -19.27 -15.06
C LEU A 102 -1.84 -19.06 -14.28
N ILE A 103 -0.86 -18.41 -14.90
CA ILE A 103 0.39 -18.04 -14.22
C ILE A 103 0.41 -16.58 -13.78
N GLN A 104 -0.50 -15.76 -14.30
CA GLN A 104 -0.67 -14.35 -13.98
C GLN A 104 -2.14 -14.03 -13.77
N TYR A 105 -2.41 -13.19 -12.77
CA TYR A 105 -3.75 -12.80 -12.33
C TYR A 105 -3.88 -11.28 -12.40
N MET A 106 -4.89 -10.81 -13.11
CA MET A 106 -5.33 -9.43 -13.09
C MET A 106 -5.92 -9.15 -11.70
N THR A 107 -5.19 -8.38 -10.91
CA THR A 107 -5.48 -8.18 -9.49
C THR A 107 -5.83 -6.72 -9.22
N LEU A 108 -6.92 -6.51 -8.49
CA LEU A 108 -7.32 -5.20 -7.98
C LEU A 108 -7.12 -5.16 -6.47
N CYS A 109 -6.19 -4.34 -6.00
CA CYS A 109 -6.03 -4.03 -4.58
C CYS A 109 -6.89 -2.82 -4.22
N ILE A 110 -7.73 -2.97 -3.21
CA ILE A 110 -8.67 -1.96 -2.71
C ILE A 110 -8.18 -1.52 -1.34
N TYR A 111 -7.67 -0.30 -1.24
CA TYR A 111 -7.13 0.25 0.01
C TYR A 111 -8.17 1.14 0.66
N ASN A 112 -8.48 0.90 1.93
CA ASN A 112 -9.27 1.79 2.76
C ASN A 112 -8.34 2.60 3.68
N ILE A 113 -8.24 3.90 3.41
CA ILE A 113 -7.34 4.83 4.09
C ILE A 113 -8.13 5.62 5.13
N ARG A 114 -7.65 5.61 6.37
CA ARG A 114 -8.31 6.20 7.54
C ARG A 114 -7.53 7.38 8.11
N ASN A 115 -6.21 7.42 7.92
CA ASN A 115 -5.35 8.49 8.39
C ASN A 115 -5.10 9.54 7.29
N PRO A 116 -5.38 10.84 7.52
CA PRO A 116 -5.14 11.90 6.53
C PRO A 116 -3.66 12.12 6.17
N ASP A 117 -2.72 11.62 6.98
CA ASP A 117 -1.28 11.72 6.71
C ASP A 117 -0.74 10.56 5.83
N THR A 118 -1.57 9.56 5.54
CA THR A 118 -1.16 8.34 4.82
C THR A 118 -1.16 8.49 3.32
N ALA A 119 -2.01 9.36 2.76
CA ALA A 119 -2.09 9.50 1.31
C ALA A 119 -2.45 10.91 0.86
N LEU A 120 -2.05 11.21 -0.37
CA LEU A 120 -2.31 12.48 -1.03
C LEU A 120 -3.07 12.27 -2.34
N GLN A 121 -4.16 12.99 -2.55
CA GLN A 121 -4.85 13.09 -3.83
C GLN A 121 -4.11 14.09 -4.72
N ILE A 122 -3.25 13.59 -5.59
CA ILE A 122 -2.37 14.41 -6.42
C ILE A 122 -2.90 14.64 -7.84
N GLY A 123 -4.10 14.17 -8.17
CA GLY A 123 -4.69 14.34 -9.51
C GLY A 123 -4.69 15.79 -10.02
N THR A 124 -4.83 16.79 -9.16
CA THR A 124 -4.82 18.22 -9.55
C THR A 124 -3.42 18.76 -9.88
N ILE A 125 -2.36 18.09 -9.45
CA ILE A 125 -0.96 18.49 -9.66
C ILE A 125 -0.15 17.47 -10.48
N SER A 126 -0.77 16.33 -10.82
CA SER A 126 -0.18 15.27 -11.63
C SER A 126 -0.09 15.69 -13.10
N GLU A 127 0.88 15.12 -13.82
CA GLU A 127 1.00 15.28 -15.26
C GLU A 127 -0.17 14.62 -16.02
N VAL A 128 -0.83 13.64 -15.38
CA VAL A 128 -1.98 12.93 -15.94
C VAL A 128 -3.19 13.02 -14.99
N PRO A 129 -3.89 14.18 -14.94
CA PRO A 129 -5.00 14.40 -14.00
C PRO A 129 -6.16 13.41 -14.11
N LEU A 130 -6.36 12.83 -15.31
CA LEU A 130 -7.43 11.88 -15.59
C LEU A 130 -7.30 10.57 -14.82
N GLU A 131 -6.10 10.23 -14.35
CA GLU A 131 -5.88 9.05 -13.53
C GLU A 131 -6.46 9.20 -12.11
N GLN A 132 -6.84 10.41 -11.70
CA GLN A 132 -7.35 10.70 -10.35
C GLN A 132 -6.45 10.09 -9.28
N GLU A 133 -5.14 10.31 -9.44
CA GLU A 133 -4.12 9.63 -8.68
C GLU A 133 -4.16 9.99 -7.19
N VAL A 134 -4.11 8.96 -6.37
CA VAL A 134 -3.85 9.03 -4.94
C VAL A 134 -2.52 8.33 -4.67
N LEU A 135 -1.59 9.06 -4.07
CA LEU A 135 -0.26 8.58 -3.74
C LEU A 135 -0.20 8.22 -2.25
N ILE A 136 -0.11 6.93 -1.94
CA ILE A 136 0.07 6.44 -0.57
C ILE A 136 1.53 6.57 -0.18
N MET A 137 1.79 7.12 1.01
CA MET A 137 3.11 7.34 1.57
C MET A 137 3.84 6.01 1.83
N PRO A 138 5.18 5.97 1.78
CA PRO A 138 5.96 4.82 2.21
C PRO A 138 5.73 4.49 3.69
N LEU A 139 5.98 3.24 4.05
CA LEU A 139 5.95 2.72 5.43
C LEU A 139 4.56 2.74 6.08
N CYS A 140 3.50 2.74 5.27
CA CYS A 140 2.14 2.54 5.74
C CYS A 140 1.83 1.03 5.84
N ALA A 141 1.12 0.65 6.89
CA ALA A 141 0.76 -0.74 7.14
C ALA A 141 -0.71 -0.96 6.80
N PHE A 142 -1.00 -2.06 6.10
CA PHE A 142 -2.35 -2.46 5.75
C PHE A 142 -2.59 -3.92 6.09
N GLN A 143 -3.76 -4.23 6.65
CA GLN A 143 -4.20 -5.60 6.89
C GLN A 143 -5.11 -6.08 5.76
N ILE A 144 -4.85 -7.27 5.24
CA ILE A 144 -5.72 -7.92 4.28
C ILE A 144 -7.00 -8.38 4.99
N LYS A 145 -8.14 -7.85 4.59
CA LYS A 145 -9.46 -8.18 5.16
C LYS A 145 -10.19 -9.25 4.39
N SER A 146 -10.12 -9.20 3.06
CA SER A 146 -10.76 -10.20 2.22
C SER A 146 -9.97 -10.40 0.93
N ILE A 147 -10.10 -11.59 0.35
CA ILE A 147 -9.60 -11.94 -0.98
C ILE A 147 -10.74 -12.61 -1.72
N ARG A 148 -11.21 -12.00 -2.81
CA ARG A 148 -12.22 -12.58 -3.71
C ARG A 148 -11.55 -13.04 -4.99
N LYS A 149 -11.84 -14.26 -5.43
CA LYS A 149 -11.35 -14.82 -6.70
C LYS A 149 -12.53 -15.01 -7.65
N ASN A 150 -12.51 -14.30 -8.76
CA ASN A 150 -13.58 -14.30 -9.76
C ASN A 150 -13.08 -15.03 -11.02
N LEU A 151 -12.76 -16.32 -10.87
CA LEU A 151 -12.23 -17.17 -11.93
C LEU A 151 -13.36 -17.64 -12.87
N GLY A 152 -13.94 -16.70 -13.62
CA GLY A 152 -15.02 -16.94 -14.59
C GLY A 152 -14.95 -15.98 -15.78
N ASN A 153 -15.65 -16.31 -16.87
CA ASN A 153 -15.55 -15.58 -18.15
C ASN A 153 -16.16 -14.16 -18.15
N GLU A 154 -16.81 -13.73 -17.07
CA GLU A 154 -17.56 -12.47 -17.03
C GLU A 154 -16.83 -11.34 -16.28
N SER A 155 -15.77 -11.65 -15.52
CA SER A 155 -15.03 -10.63 -14.75
C SER A 155 -13.76 -10.20 -15.49
N ASN A 156 -13.56 -8.88 -15.61
CA ASN A 156 -12.32 -8.30 -16.12
C ASN A 156 -11.15 -8.40 -15.13
N ILE A 157 -11.42 -8.78 -13.88
CA ILE A 157 -10.47 -8.91 -12.77
C ILE A 157 -10.57 -10.31 -12.20
N ASP A 158 -9.43 -11.00 -12.11
CA ASP A 158 -9.36 -12.37 -11.59
C ASP A 158 -9.42 -12.39 -10.06
N VAL A 159 -8.81 -11.38 -9.42
CA VAL A 159 -8.65 -11.32 -7.97
C VAL A 159 -8.86 -9.91 -7.44
N GLU A 160 -9.66 -9.79 -6.39
CA GLU A 160 -9.76 -8.57 -5.59
C GLU A 160 -9.19 -8.81 -4.19
N ILE A 161 -8.39 -7.86 -3.71
CA ILE A 161 -7.78 -7.91 -2.38
C ILE A 161 -8.20 -6.65 -1.66
N GLU A 162 -8.96 -6.79 -0.58
CA GLU A 162 -9.36 -5.66 0.27
C GLU A 162 -8.35 -5.49 1.40
N LEU A 163 -7.83 -4.26 1.52
CA LEU A 163 -6.82 -3.87 2.48
C LEU A 163 -7.36 -2.71 3.32
N GLU A 164 -7.26 -2.84 4.63
CA GLU A 164 -7.60 -1.76 5.56
C GLU A 164 -6.33 -1.24 6.22
N GLU A 165 -6.20 0.07 6.30
CA GLU A 165 -5.09 0.71 7.01
C GLU A 165 -5.06 0.28 8.48
N CYS A 166 -3.90 -0.18 8.94
CA CYS A 166 -3.64 -0.45 10.34
C CYS A 166 -3.51 0.88 11.09
N ILE A 167 -4.28 1.05 12.17
CA ILE A 167 -4.18 2.21 13.06
C ILE A 167 -3.40 1.82 14.33
N CYS A 168 -2.78 2.77 15.02
CA CYS A 168 -1.90 2.49 16.17
C CYS A 168 -2.56 1.64 17.26
N SER A 169 -3.88 1.75 17.45
CA SER A 169 -4.63 0.90 18.40
C SER A 169 -4.58 -0.59 18.07
N ASP A 170 -4.36 -0.96 16.81
CA ASP A 170 -4.31 -2.36 16.35
C ASP A 170 -3.01 -3.07 16.77
N PHE A 171 -2.05 -2.35 17.36
CA PHE A 171 -0.83 -2.91 17.94
C PHE A 171 -0.97 -3.21 19.43
N ASP A 172 -1.90 -2.56 20.14
CA ASP A 172 -2.11 -2.74 21.58
C ASP A 172 -2.88 -4.04 21.91
N ASP A 173 -3.71 -4.53 20.99
CA ASP A 173 -4.47 -5.79 21.14
C ASP A 173 -3.58 -7.04 21.20
N ILE A 174 -2.30 -6.94 20.79
CA ILE A 174 -1.36 -8.07 20.85
C ILE A 174 -0.81 -8.26 22.27
N ASN A 175 -0.72 -7.19 23.07
CA ASN A 175 -0.14 -7.25 24.42
C ASN A 175 -1.14 -7.66 25.52
N GLN A 176 -2.45 -7.76 25.22
CA GLN A 176 -3.44 -8.23 26.20
C GLN A 176 -3.73 -9.75 26.13
N SER A 177 -3.19 -10.47 25.15
CA SER A 177 -3.36 -11.94 25.05
C SER A 177 -2.30 -12.76 25.81
N THR A 178 -1.40 -12.11 26.55
CA THR A 178 -0.38 -12.74 27.39
C THR A 178 -0.35 -12.18 28.81
N GLU A 179 -1.46 -12.29 29.55
CA GLU A 179 -1.44 -12.33 31.02
C GLU A 179 -2.17 -13.61 31.46
N CYS A 180 -1.42 -14.69 31.66
CA CYS A 180 -0.86 -15.10 32.95
C CYS A 180 -1.93 -15.68 33.89
N VAL A 181 -2.08 -17.02 33.77
CA VAL A 181 -2.68 -17.93 34.74
C VAL A 181 -2.28 -17.54 36.17
N PRO A 182 -3.21 -17.47 37.14
CA PRO A 182 -2.86 -17.17 38.53
C PRO A 182 -2.01 -18.31 39.10
N LYS A 183 -0.74 -18.03 39.41
CA LYS A 183 0.07 -18.93 40.22
C LYS A 183 -0.35 -18.79 41.69
N SER A 184 -0.71 -19.91 42.29
CA SER A 184 -1.00 -20.05 43.72
C SER A 184 0.20 -19.62 44.58
N PRO A 185 -0.04 -19.17 45.82
CA PRO A 185 0.97 -18.52 46.64
C PRO A 185 1.78 -19.57 47.38
N ASP A 186 3.07 -19.72 47.07
CA ASP A 186 4.01 -20.05 48.13
C ASP A 186 5.48 -19.75 47.80
N SER A 187 6.15 -19.25 48.83
CA SER A 187 7.60 -19.23 49.09
C SER A 187 8.53 -18.21 48.40
N ARG A 188 8.66 -17.09 49.13
CA ARG A 188 9.91 -16.45 49.65
C ARG A 188 10.89 -15.76 48.69
N ILE A 189 10.82 -14.44 48.76
CA ILE A 189 11.90 -13.47 48.48
C ILE A 189 13.03 -13.66 49.50
N VAL A 190 14.27 -13.68 49.02
CA VAL A 190 15.47 -13.35 49.81
C VAL A 190 16.19 -12.25 49.03
N CYS A 191 16.62 -11.22 49.76
CA CYS A 191 17.08 -9.90 49.32
C CYS A 191 18.13 -9.90 48.20
#